data_AF-Q6TKX3-F1
#
_entry.id   AF-Q6TKX3-F1
#
_cell.length_a   1.000
_cell.length_b   1.000
_cell.length_c   1.000
_cell.angle_alpha   90.00
_cell.angle_beta   90.00
_cell.angle_gamma   90.00
#
_symmetry.space_group_name_H-M   'P 1'
#
loop_
_entity.id
_entity.type
_entity.pdbx_description
1 polymer ?
#
loop_
_entity_poly.entity_id
_entity_poly.type
_entity_poly.pdbx_seq_one_letter_code
_entity_poly.pdbx_strand_id
1 'polypeptide(L)'
;SSLLGSINFICTLYSVFSCNVSTRMSIVLWSYLFTSILLLVSLPVLASAITMLLFDRNFGSAFFDPLGGGDPVLFQHMFWFFGHPEVYVLILPGFGIVGHICLSLSMMSDVFGFYGLLFAMFSIVCLGSSVWGHHMFTVGLDVKTAVFFSSVTMIIGVPTGIKVFTWLYMLLNSSVNKSDPILWWLVSFIVLFTFGGITGIVLSACVLDNILH
;
A
#
# COMPACT_ATOMS: atom_id res chain seq x y z
N SER A 1 -10.51 9.08 14.18
CA SER A 1 -9.20 8.89 14.83
C SER A 1 -8.06 8.90 13.83
N SER A 2 -8.07 8.08 12.77
CA SER A 2 -6.96 7.91 11.82
C SER A 2 -6.56 9.15 11.01
N LEU A 3 -7.53 9.98 10.59
CA LEU A 3 -7.25 11.24 9.85
C LEU A 3 -6.50 12.27 10.72
N LEU A 4 -6.94 12.48 11.96
CA LEU A 4 -6.24 13.37 12.90
C LEU A 4 -4.86 12.81 13.28
N GLY A 5 -4.78 11.48 13.42
CA GLY A 5 -3.52 10.78 13.62
C GLY A 5 -2.54 11.00 12.47
N SER A 6 -2.99 10.89 11.22
CA SER A 6 -2.12 11.09 10.05
C SER A 6 -1.58 12.52 9.97
N ILE A 7 -2.42 13.53 10.23
CA ILE A 7 -1.98 14.93 10.30
C ILE A 7 -0.92 15.10 11.40
N ASN A 8 -1.15 14.52 12.58
CA ASN A 8 -0.19 14.58 13.69
C ASN A 8 1.15 13.94 13.32
N PHE A 9 1.14 12.75 12.70
CA PHE A 9 2.36 12.06 12.27
C PHE A 9 3.11 12.85 11.20
N ILE A 10 2.42 13.42 10.21
CA ILE A 10 3.04 14.25 9.16
C ILE A 10 3.74 15.45 9.79
N CYS A 11 3.04 16.22 10.64
CA CYS A 11 3.63 17.39 11.30
C CYS A 11 4.84 17.02 12.16
N THR A 12 4.71 15.95 12.96
CA THR A 12 5.79 15.48 13.85
C THR A 12 7.01 15.03 13.06
N LEU A 13 6.81 14.18 12.03
CA LEU A 13 7.90 13.67 11.20
C LEU A 13 8.58 14.79 10.43
N TYR A 14 7.83 15.75 9.89
CA TYR A 14 8.42 16.90 9.21
C TYR A 14 9.29 17.74 10.16
N SER A 15 8.84 17.96 11.40
CA SER A 15 9.63 18.64 12.43
C SER A 15 10.92 17.88 12.74
N VAL A 16 10.84 16.57 12.99
CA VAL A 16 12.02 15.70 13.22
C VAL A 16 13.00 15.75 12.05
N PHE A 17 12.47 15.75 10.82
CA PHE A 17 13.28 15.78 9.61
C PHE A 17 13.98 17.11 9.40
N SER A 18 13.37 18.21 9.85
CA SER A 18 13.98 19.55 9.79
C SER A 18 15.09 19.76 10.83
N CYS A 19 15.01 19.11 11.99
CA CYS A 19 16.02 19.25 13.06
C CYS A 19 17.23 18.33 12.87
N ASN A 20 17.06 17.15 12.26
CA ASN A 20 18.14 16.21 12.05
C ASN A 20 18.90 16.51 10.75
N VAL A 21 20.24 16.64 10.84
CA VAL A 21 21.12 16.91 9.68
C VAL A 21 21.29 15.68 8.77
N SER A 22 20.92 14.48 9.24
CA SER A 22 21.04 13.25 8.45
C SER A 22 19.90 13.09 7.45
N THR A 23 20.24 13.10 6.17
CA THR A 23 19.31 12.79 5.06
C THR A 23 18.87 11.32 5.03
N ARG A 24 19.52 10.44 5.82
CA ARG A 24 19.28 9.00 5.89
C ARG A 24 18.71 8.61 7.24
N MET A 25 17.53 9.16 7.55
CA MET A 25 16.77 8.77 8.75
C MET A 25 16.15 7.38 8.61
N SER A 26 15.81 6.76 9.74
CA SER A 26 15.27 5.39 9.81
C SER A 26 14.17 5.14 8.77
N ILE A 27 14.28 4.01 8.07
CA ILE A 27 13.30 3.58 7.05
C ILE A 27 11.88 3.43 7.62
N VAL A 28 11.77 3.17 8.93
CA VAL A 28 10.51 3.10 9.66
C VAL A 28 9.80 4.45 9.65
N LEU A 29 10.53 5.55 9.90
CA LEU A 29 9.96 6.89 9.92
C LEU A 29 9.40 7.29 8.54
N TRP A 30 10.13 6.97 7.47
CA TRP A 30 9.64 7.15 6.10
C TRP A 30 8.39 6.33 5.82
N SER A 31 8.34 5.08 6.28
CA SER A 31 7.14 4.24 6.11
C SER A 31 5.91 4.82 6.81
N TYR A 32 6.05 5.39 8.02
CA TYR A 32 4.96 6.08 8.71
C TYR A 32 4.55 7.38 8.04
N LEU A 33 5.50 8.15 7.49
CA LEU A 33 5.18 9.36 6.71
C LEU A 33 4.32 9.02 5.50
N PHE A 34 4.74 8.02 4.72
CA PHE A 34 4.03 7.56 3.53
C PHE A 34 2.65 6.98 3.85
N THR A 35 2.53 6.20 4.92
CA THR A 35 1.26 5.69 5.43
C THR A 35 0.31 6.84 5.81
N SER A 36 0.84 7.86 6.47
CA SER A 36 0.05 9.03 6.89
C SER A 36 -0.43 9.85 5.70
N ILE A 37 0.40 10.01 4.66
CA ILE A 37 0.00 10.67 3.41
C ILE A 37 -1.13 9.90 2.73
N LEU A 38 -1.04 8.57 2.60
CA LEU A 38 -2.11 7.75 2.03
C LEU A 38 -3.42 7.88 2.81
N LEU A 39 -3.38 7.81 4.14
CA LEU A 39 -4.56 7.98 4.99
C LEU A 39 -5.20 9.36 4.80
N LEU A 40 -4.38 10.42 4.72
CA LEU A 40 -4.88 11.78 4.54
C LEU A 40 -5.61 11.96 3.20
N VAL A 41 -5.12 11.32 2.14
CA VAL A 41 -5.70 11.41 0.78
C VAL A 41 -6.93 10.50 0.62
N SER A 42 -6.88 9.28 1.15
CA SER A 42 -7.90 8.23 0.87
C SER A 42 -9.13 8.29 1.79
N LEU A 43 -8.96 8.57 3.09
CA LEU A 43 -10.07 8.56 4.05
C LEU A 43 -11.20 9.56 3.73
N PRO A 44 -10.94 10.79 3.23
CA PRO A 44 -12.01 11.70 2.84
C PRO A 44 -12.96 11.12 1.79
N VAL A 45 -12.46 10.27 0.88
CA VAL A 45 -13.28 9.65 -0.18
C VAL A 45 -14.19 8.56 0.40
N LEU A 46 -13.70 7.77 1.36
CA LEU A 46 -14.57 6.83 2.08
C LEU A 46 -15.63 7.56 2.90
N ALA A 47 -15.24 8.62 3.62
CA ALA A 47 -16.15 9.40 4.45
C ALA A 47 -17.28 10.00 3.61
N SER A 48 -17.00 10.50 2.41
CA SER A 48 -18.02 11.00 1.51
C SER A 48 -18.92 9.88 0.96
N ALA A 49 -18.36 8.74 0.55
CA ALA A 49 -19.14 7.58 0.07
C ALA A 49 -20.15 7.08 1.13
N ILE A 50 -19.69 6.90 2.37
CA ILE A 50 -20.55 6.45 3.47
C ILE A 50 -21.60 7.52 3.84
N THR A 51 -21.23 8.80 3.80
CA THR A 51 -22.18 9.89 4.05
C THR A 51 -23.28 9.92 2.98
N MET A 52 -22.93 9.80 1.70
CA MET A 52 -23.92 9.72 0.62
C MET A 52 -24.84 8.51 0.78
N LEU A 53 -24.28 7.34 1.15
CA LEU A 53 -25.08 6.14 1.40
C LEU A 53 -26.02 6.32 2.59
N LEU A 54 -25.56 7.02 3.64
CA LEU A 54 -26.40 7.35 4.79
C LEU A 54 -27.55 8.27 4.39
N PHE A 55 -27.33 9.22 3.48
CA PHE A 55 -28.38 10.09 2.94
C PHE A 55 -29.38 9.33 2.07
N ASP A 56 -28.93 8.41 1.23
CA ASP A 56 -29.83 7.57 0.44
C ASP A 56 -30.74 6.73 1.35
N ARG A 57 -30.20 6.25 2.47
CA ARG A 57 -30.96 5.41 3.42
C ARG A 57 -31.92 6.17 4.33
N ASN A 58 -31.62 7.41 4.69
CA ASN A 58 -32.32 8.10 5.79
C ASN A 58 -32.96 9.45 5.40
N PHE A 59 -32.51 10.06 4.29
CA PHE A 59 -32.90 11.43 3.93
C PHE A 59 -33.48 11.53 2.52
N GLY A 60 -33.69 10.41 1.83
CA GLY A 60 -34.39 10.35 0.54
C GLY A 60 -33.58 10.92 -0.63
N SER A 61 -32.24 10.97 -0.52
CA SER A 61 -31.39 11.17 -1.70
C SER A 61 -31.31 9.89 -2.54
N ALA A 62 -30.72 10.00 -3.73
CA ALA A 62 -30.51 8.87 -4.64
C ALA A 62 -29.15 8.99 -5.34
N PHE A 63 -28.05 9.03 -4.58
CA PHE A 63 -26.69 9.01 -5.13
C PHE A 63 -26.39 7.67 -5.81
N PHE A 64 -26.81 6.56 -5.18
CA PHE A 64 -26.49 5.20 -5.62
C PHE A 64 -27.73 4.39 -6.02
N ASP A 65 -28.95 4.91 -5.82
CA ASP A 65 -30.20 4.21 -6.18
C ASP A 65 -30.61 4.50 -7.65
N PRO A 66 -30.60 3.48 -8.54
CA PRO A 66 -31.03 3.64 -9.93
C PRO A 66 -32.48 4.13 -10.09
N LEU A 67 -33.37 3.84 -9.13
CA LEU A 67 -34.76 4.30 -9.20
C LEU A 67 -34.88 5.83 -9.11
N GLY A 68 -33.91 6.48 -8.47
CA GLY A 68 -33.78 7.94 -8.41
C GLY A 68 -32.74 8.51 -9.37
N GLY A 69 -32.19 7.70 -10.28
CA GLY A 69 -31.16 8.10 -11.26
C GLY A 69 -29.72 8.03 -10.77
N GLY A 70 -29.46 7.46 -9.59
CA GLY A 70 -28.13 7.20 -9.06
C GLY A 70 -27.43 5.98 -9.70
N ASP A 71 -26.16 5.77 -9.35
CA ASP A 71 -25.35 4.67 -9.89
C ASP A 71 -24.66 3.87 -8.77
N PRO A 72 -25.00 2.59 -8.57
CA PRO A 72 -24.31 1.71 -7.62
C PRO A 72 -22.81 1.55 -7.90
N VAL A 73 -22.37 1.66 -9.17
CA VAL A 73 -20.95 1.55 -9.55
C VAL A 73 -20.14 2.75 -9.05
N LEU A 74 -20.77 3.92 -8.89
CA LEU A 74 -20.15 5.07 -8.26
C LEU A 74 -19.70 4.75 -6.82
N PHE A 75 -20.53 4.04 -6.04
CA PHE A 75 -20.14 3.60 -4.69
C PHE A 75 -18.91 2.70 -4.74
N GLN A 76 -18.85 1.76 -5.69
CA GLN A 76 -17.70 0.88 -5.86
C GLN A 76 -16.42 1.65 -6.18
N HIS A 77 -16.48 2.62 -7.09
CA HIS A 77 -15.32 3.47 -7.38
C HIS A 77 -14.82 4.21 -6.15
N MET A 78 -15.72 4.83 -5.38
CA MET A 78 -15.32 5.58 -4.19
C MET A 78 -14.80 4.68 -3.07
N PHE A 79 -15.47 3.54 -2.86
CA PHE A 79 -15.06 2.56 -1.86
C PHE A 79 -13.69 2.00 -2.20
N TRP A 80 -13.45 1.57 -3.44
CA TRP A 80 -12.17 0.99 -3.83
C TRP A 80 -11.05 2.03 -3.97
N PHE A 81 -11.38 3.28 -4.31
CA PHE A 81 -10.42 4.39 -4.26
C PHE A 81 -9.84 4.56 -2.86
N PHE A 82 -10.62 4.27 -1.81
CA PHE A 82 -10.10 4.12 -0.45
C PHE A 82 -9.49 2.74 -0.21
N GLY A 83 -10.21 1.68 -0.57
CA GLY A 83 -9.92 0.31 -0.13
C GLY A 83 -8.57 -0.20 -0.63
N HIS A 84 -8.13 0.20 -1.82
CA HIS A 84 -6.81 -0.21 -2.29
C HIS A 84 -5.65 0.57 -1.63
N PRO A 85 -5.69 1.90 -1.48
CA PRO A 85 -4.76 2.60 -0.58
C PRO A 85 -4.72 2.03 0.85
N GLU A 86 -5.85 1.61 1.41
CA GLU A 86 -5.91 1.06 2.77
C GLU A 86 -5.07 -0.22 2.93
N VAL A 87 -5.04 -1.11 1.93
CA VAL A 87 -4.14 -2.29 2.03
C VAL A 87 -2.66 -1.88 2.04
N TYR A 88 -2.30 -0.76 1.42
CA TYR A 88 -0.95 -0.20 1.53
C TYR A 88 -0.69 0.49 2.86
N VAL A 89 -1.70 1.14 3.44
CA VAL A 89 -1.63 1.69 4.80
C VAL A 89 -1.28 0.59 5.81
N LEU A 90 -1.85 -0.61 5.63
CA LEU A 90 -1.56 -1.75 6.51
C LEU A 90 -0.13 -2.29 6.33
N ILE A 91 0.36 -2.40 5.09
CA ILE A 91 1.63 -3.09 4.81
C ILE A 91 2.86 -2.18 4.86
N LEU A 92 2.74 -0.88 4.57
CA LEU A 92 3.89 0.05 4.54
C LEU A 92 4.64 0.11 5.88
N PRO A 93 3.98 0.26 7.05
CA PRO A 93 4.66 0.20 8.34
C PRO A 93 5.32 -1.16 8.57
N GLY A 94 4.65 -2.26 8.18
CA GLY A 94 5.20 -3.60 8.24
C GLY A 94 6.51 -3.71 7.46
N PHE A 95 6.58 -3.12 6.27
CA PHE A 95 7.80 -3.07 5.49
C PHE A 95 8.92 -2.25 6.14
N GLY A 96 8.58 -1.13 6.78
CA GLY A 96 9.55 -0.33 7.54
C GLY A 96 10.15 -1.14 8.69
N ILE A 97 9.29 -1.85 9.44
CA ILE A 97 9.68 -2.71 10.56
C ILE A 97 10.56 -3.87 10.07
N VAL A 98 10.14 -4.60 9.04
CA VAL A 98 10.93 -5.71 8.44
C VAL A 98 12.31 -5.20 7.99
N GLY A 99 12.35 -4.05 7.30
CA GLY A 99 13.61 -3.44 6.88
C GLY A 99 14.54 -3.11 8.05
N HIS A 100 13.98 -2.59 9.15
CA HIS A 100 14.75 -2.26 10.35
C HIS A 100 15.23 -3.51 11.11
N ILE A 101 14.43 -4.57 11.19
CA ILE A 101 14.85 -5.83 11.81
C ILE A 101 15.96 -6.47 10.97
N CYS A 102 15.83 -6.51 9.64
CA CYS A 102 16.88 -7.01 8.76
C CYS A 102 18.20 -6.24 8.93
N LEU A 103 18.15 -4.91 9.05
CA LEU A 103 19.32 -4.09 9.37
C LEU A 103 19.94 -4.47 10.72
N SER A 104 19.09 -4.64 11.75
CA SER A 104 19.55 -5.00 13.09
C SER A 104 20.23 -6.38 13.12
N LEU A 105 19.72 -7.35 12.37
CA LEU A 105 20.31 -8.70 12.31
C LEU A 105 21.57 -8.74 11.45
N SER A 106 21.66 -7.91 10.41
CA SER A 106 22.86 -7.85 9.55
C SER A 106 24.02 -7.09 10.17
N MET A 107 23.78 -6.34 11.26
CA MET A 107 24.77 -5.49 11.93
C MET A 107 25.43 -4.47 10.99
N MET A 108 24.76 -4.14 9.88
CA MET A 108 25.21 -3.11 8.95
C MET A 108 24.97 -1.72 9.54
N SER A 109 25.78 -0.74 9.15
CA SER A 109 25.63 0.65 9.60
C SER A 109 24.43 1.37 8.98
N ASP A 110 23.93 0.88 7.84
CA ASP A 110 22.75 1.41 7.15
C ASP A 110 22.07 0.30 6.35
N VAL A 111 20.81 0.52 6.00
CA VAL A 111 20.03 -0.38 5.16
C VAL A 111 20.64 -0.43 3.76
N PHE A 112 20.87 -1.64 3.26
CA PHE A 112 21.34 -1.82 1.88
C PHE A 112 20.36 -1.13 0.92
N GLY A 113 20.89 -0.32 0.00
CA GLY A 113 20.05 0.37 -0.98
C GLY A 113 18.99 1.30 -0.37
N PHE A 114 19.30 2.02 0.73
CA PHE A 114 18.38 2.93 1.42
C PHE A 114 17.48 3.76 0.49
N TYR A 115 18.06 4.49 -0.48
CA TYR A 115 17.28 5.30 -1.43
C TYR A 115 16.42 4.44 -2.37
N GLY A 116 16.88 3.24 -2.73
CA GLY A 116 16.08 2.28 -3.49
C GLY A 116 14.83 1.84 -2.72
N LEU A 117 14.95 1.53 -1.42
CA LEU A 117 13.80 1.23 -0.56
C LEU A 117 12.88 2.44 -0.37
N LEU A 118 13.46 3.63 -0.18
CA LEU A 118 12.71 4.86 -0.02
C LEU A 118 11.86 5.15 -1.27
N PHE A 119 12.48 5.14 -2.45
CA PHE A 119 11.78 5.38 -3.70
C PHE A 119 10.83 4.25 -4.08
N ALA A 120 11.12 3.01 -3.68
CA ALA A 120 10.16 1.91 -3.82
C ALA A 120 8.89 2.16 -2.99
N MET A 121 9.03 2.60 -1.73
CA MET A 121 7.86 2.93 -0.91
C MET A 121 7.10 4.15 -1.45
N PHE A 122 7.81 5.19 -1.89
CA PHE A 122 7.19 6.34 -2.52
C PHE A 122 6.42 5.96 -3.79
N SER A 123 7.00 5.09 -4.64
CA SER A 123 6.32 4.56 -5.83
C SER A 123 5.05 3.79 -5.47
N ILE A 124 5.07 2.97 -4.41
CA ILE A 124 3.88 2.26 -3.91
C ILE A 124 2.78 3.25 -3.49
N VAL A 125 3.12 4.37 -2.83
CA VAL A 125 2.15 5.41 -2.46
C VAL A 125 1.48 6.01 -3.69
N CYS A 126 2.28 6.44 -4.68
CA CYS A 126 1.76 7.07 -5.89
C CYS A 126 0.92 6.11 -6.75
N LEU A 127 1.47 4.92 -7.03
CA LEU A 127 0.81 3.92 -7.85
C LEU A 127 -0.40 3.31 -7.13
N GLY A 128 -0.30 3.06 -5.82
CA GLY A 128 -1.39 2.50 -5.03
C GLY A 128 -2.63 3.39 -4.97
N SER A 129 -2.46 4.70 -5.14
CA SER A 129 -3.59 5.65 -5.27
C SER A 129 -4.22 5.65 -6.67
N SER A 130 -3.63 4.94 -7.64
CA SER A 130 -3.97 4.99 -9.07
C SER A 130 -4.45 3.65 -9.64
N VAL A 131 -4.64 2.62 -8.81
CA VAL A 131 -4.95 1.26 -9.29
C VAL A 131 -6.28 0.66 -8.80
N TRP A 132 -7.10 1.43 -8.08
CA TRP A 132 -8.31 0.91 -7.44
C TRP A 132 -9.29 0.19 -8.38
N GLY A 133 -9.31 0.56 -9.66
CA GLY A 133 -10.19 -0.04 -10.67
C GLY A 133 -9.95 -1.54 -10.91
N HIS A 134 -8.81 -2.10 -10.48
CA HIS A 134 -8.56 -3.54 -10.57
C HIS A 134 -9.50 -4.40 -9.70
N HIS A 135 -10.19 -3.82 -8.71
CA HIS A 135 -11.22 -4.51 -7.92
C HIS A 135 -12.59 -4.51 -8.63
N MET A 136 -12.64 -3.97 -9.84
CA MET A 136 -13.88 -3.69 -10.57
C MET A 136 -13.81 -4.22 -12.00
N PHE A 137 -12.92 -5.17 -12.32
CA PHE A 137 -12.78 -5.64 -13.71
C PHE A 137 -14.06 -6.28 -14.27
N THR A 138 -14.91 -6.82 -13.41
CA THR A 138 -16.17 -7.50 -13.79
C THR A 138 -17.39 -6.56 -13.87
N VAL A 139 -17.25 -5.26 -13.56
CA VAL A 139 -18.39 -4.31 -13.58
C VAL A 139 -18.71 -3.78 -14.98
N GLY A 140 -17.95 -4.19 -16.00
CA GLY A 140 -18.13 -3.75 -17.38
C GLY A 140 -17.33 -2.49 -17.76
N LEU A 141 -16.13 -2.31 -17.19
CA LEU A 141 -15.19 -1.26 -17.63
C LEU A 141 -14.84 -1.42 -19.12
N ASP A 142 -14.61 -0.31 -19.81
CA ASP A 142 -14.12 -0.38 -21.20
C ASP A 142 -12.70 -1.00 -21.25
N VAL A 143 -12.37 -1.61 -22.38
CA VAL A 143 -11.12 -2.35 -22.55
C VAL A 143 -9.88 -1.50 -22.28
N LYS A 144 -9.88 -0.22 -22.64
CA LYS A 144 -8.71 0.65 -22.44
C LYS A 144 -8.51 0.94 -20.96
N THR A 145 -9.59 1.22 -20.26
CA THR A 145 -9.57 1.43 -18.80
C THR A 145 -9.12 0.17 -18.06
N ALA A 146 -9.65 -1.00 -18.41
CA ALA A 146 -9.24 -2.26 -17.81
C ALA A 146 -7.76 -2.57 -18.04
N VAL A 147 -7.26 -2.40 -19.27
CA VAL A 147 -5.85 -2.59 -19.61
C VAL A 147 -4.95 -1.59 -18.89
N PHE A 148 -5.38 -0.34 -18.74
CA PHE A 148 -4.64 0.67 -17.95
C PHE A 148 -4.49 0.21 -16.50
N PHE A 149 -5.60 -0.09 -15.81
CA PHE A 149 -5.57 -0.52 -14.41
C PHE A 149 -4.76 -1.81 -14.23
N SER A 150 -4.90 -2.77 -15.14
CA SER A 150 -4.10 -4.00 -15.15
C SER A 150 -2.60 -3.71 -15.25
N SER A 151 -2.21 -2.85 -16.20
CA SER A 151 -0.80 -2.50 -16.44
C SER A 151 -0.17 -1.80 -15.25
N VAL A 152 -0.85 -0.80 -14.68
CA VAL A 152 -0.34 -0.04 -13.54
C VAL A 152 -0.25 -0.91 -12.29
N THR A 153 -1.21 -1.82 -12.07
CA THR A 153 -1.19 -2.77 -10.95
C THR A 153 0.02 -3.71 -11.04
N MET A 154 0.29 -4.27 -12.23
CA MET A 154 1.47 -5.12 -12.44
C MET A 154 2.78 -4.39 -12.13
N ILE A 155 2.89 -3.09 -12.47
CA ILE A 155 4.09 -2.29 -12.22
C ILE A 155 4.42 -2.20 -10.72
N ILE A 156 3.43 -2.26 -9.82
CA ILE A 156 3.67 -2.26 -8.36
C ILE A 156 4.50 -3.48 -7.90
N GLY A 157 4.54 -4.55 -8.70
CA GLY A 157 5.45 -5.68 -8.48
C GLY A 157 6.92 -5.27 -8.45
N VAL A 158 7.33 -4.24 -9.19
CA VAL A 158 8.72 -3.76 -9.26
C VAL A 158 9.21 -3.15 -7.94
N PRO A 159 8.59 -2.09 -7.37
CA PRO A 159 9.03 -1.56 -6.08
C PRO A 159 8.89 -2.58 -4.95
N THR A 160 7.92 -3.49 -5.03
CA THR A 160 7.78 -4.60 -4.08
C THR A 160 8.98 -5.56 -4.16
N GLY A 161 9.40 -5.94 -5.37
CA GLY A 161 10.57 -6.78 -5.61
C GLY A 161 11.86 -6.15 -5.09
N ILE A 162 12.08 -4.84 -5.32
CA ILE A 162 13.25 -4.11 -4.81
C ILE A 162 13.40 -4.32 -3.29
N LYS A 163 12.28 -4.28 -2.55
CA LYS A 163 12.28 -4.46 -1.09
C LYS A 163 12.63 -5.89 -0.69
N VAL A 164 12.01 -6.88 -1.35
CA VAL A 164 12.29 -8.30 -1.10
C VAL A 164 13.77 -8.61 -1.33
N PHE A 165 14.34 -8.18 -2.46
CA PHE A 165 15.76 -8.40 -2.74
C PHE A 165 16.68 -7.68 -1.75
N THR A 166 16.28 -6.49 -1.30
CA THR A 166 17.04 -5.74 -0.28
C THR A 166 17.08 -6.48 1.05
N TRP A 167 15.96 -7.03 1.52
CA TRP A 167 15.92 -7.81 2.75
C TRP A 167 16.71 -9.11 2.64
N LEU A 168 16.57 -9.83 1.53
CA LEU A 168 17.34 -11.04 1.26
C LEU A 168 18.85 -10.74 1.27
N TYR A 169 19.28 -9.66 0.63
CA TYR A 169 20.69 -9.28 0.63
C TYR A 169 21.23 -9.02 2.05
N MET A 170 20.51 -8.28 2.88
CA MET A 170 20.94 -8.02 4.25
C MET A 170 21.01 -9.31 5.09
N LEU A 171 20.04 -10.21 4.95
CA LEU A 171 20.03 -11.47 5.69
C LEU A 171 21.12 -12.44 5.21
N LEU A 172 21.38 -12.53 3.90
CA LEU A 172 22.44 -13.39 3.34
C LEU A 172 23.84 -12.97 3.82
N ASN A 173 24.04 -11.69 4.10
CA ASN A 173 25.31 -11.16 4.62
C ASN A 173 25.32 -11.02 6.14
N SER A 174 24.30 -11.54 6.84
CA SER A 174 24.24 -11.51 8.31
C SER A 174 24.97 -12.69 8.94
N SER A 175 25.56 -12.49 10.12
CA SER A 175 26.14 -13.54 10.96
C SER A 175 25.17 -14.01 12.05
N VAL A 176 23.86 -13.86 11.84
CA VAL A 176 22.83 -14.20 12.82
C VAL A 176 22.79 -15.70 13.10
N ASN A 177 22.49 -16.06 14.33
CA ASN A 177 22.33 -17.46 14.73
C ASN A 177 21.13 -18.10 14.00
N LYS A 178 21.33 -19.25 13.36
CA LYS A 178 20.27 -20.01 12.68
C LYS A 178 19.19 -20.53 13.63
N SER A 179 19.43 -20.59 14.94
CA SER A 179 18.40 -20.93 15.92
C SER A 179 17.57 -19.73 16.38
N ASP A 180 17.86 -18.51 15.89
CA ASP A 180 17.10 -17.31 16.25
C ASP A 180 15.68 -17.39 15.63
N PRO A 181 14.61 -17.37 16.45
CA PRO A 181 13.24 -17.39 15.95
C PRO A 181 12.89 -16.16 15.08
N ILE A 182 13.54 -15.01 15.29
CA ILE A 182 13.30 -13.79 14.52
C ILE A 182 13.75 -13.99 13.06
N LEU A 183 14.89 -14.67 12.84
CA LEU A 183 15.34 -15.01 11.49
C LEU A 183 14.28 -15.83 10.76
N TRP A 184 13.75 -16.88 11.39
CA TRP A 184 12.76 -17.75 10.77
C TRP A 184 11.42 -17.05 10.53
N TRP A 185 11.01 -16.14 11.41
CA TRP A 185 9.85 -15.30 11.17
C TRP A 185 10.04 -14.41 9.94
N LEU A 186 11.21 -13.77 9.78
CA LEU A 186 11.51 -12.94 8.61
C LEU A 186 11.56 -13.75 7.32
N VAL A 187 12.21 -14.91 7.33
CA VAL A 187 12.25 -15.81 6.16
C VAL A 187 10.83 -16.24 5.79
N SER A 188 10.01 -16.62 6.77
CA SER A 188 8.61 -17.00 6.55
C SER A 188 7.79 -15.83 6.00
N PHE A 189 7.96 -14.63 6.54
CA PHE A 189 7.34 -13.42 6.03
C PHE A 189 7.72 -13.19 4.56
N ILE A 190 9.01 -13.20 4.22
CA ILE A 190 9.49 -12.96 2.85
C ILE A 190 8.92 -14.01 1.88
N VAL A 191 8.93 -15.29 2.26
CA VAL A 191 8.43 -16.38 1.42
C VAL A 191 6.92 -16.24 1.19
N LEU A 192 6.13 -16.14 2.25
CA LEU A 192 4.67 -16.06 2.15
C LEU A 192 4.22 -14.78 1.45
N PHE A 193 4.87 -13.65 1.77
CA PHE A 193 4.60 -12.37 1.11
C PHE A 193 4.92 -12.44 -0.39
N THR A 194 6.01 -13.10 -0.79
CA THR A 194 6.36 -13.28 -2.20
C THR A 194 5.35 -14.18 -2.93
N PHE A 195 4.93 -15.29 -2.32
CA PHE A 195 3.89 -16.15 -2.91
C PHE A 195 2.57 -15.39 -3.11
N GLY A 196 2.11 -14.67 -2.08
CA GLY A 196 0.93 -13.82 -2.17
C GLY A 196 1.07 -12.73 -3.24
N GLY A 197 2.25 -12.12 -3.36
CA GLY A 197 2.56 -11.13 -4.39
C GLY A 197 2.49 -11.71 -5.81
N ILE A 198 3.01 -12.90 -6.04
CA ILE A 198 2.94 -13.58 -7.34
C ILE A 198 1.48 -13.88 -7.71
N THR A 199 0.67 -14.39 -6.77
CA THR A 199 -0.76 -14.60 -7.03
C THR A 199 -1.49 -13.28 -7.28
N GLY A 200 -1.10 -12.19 -6.61
CA GLY A 200 -1.63 -10.86 -6.87
C GLY A 200 -1.30 -10.33 -8.27
N ILE A 201 -0.10 -10.61 -8.80
CA ILE A 201 0.26 -10.28 -10.19
C ILE A 201 -0.63 -11.05 -11.17
N VAL A 202 -0.95 -12.32 -10.89
CA VAL A 202 -1.89 -13.10 -11.71
C VAL A 202 -3.28 -12.46 -11.70
N LEU A 203 -3.81 -12.09 -10.52
CA LEU A 203 -5.11 -11.42 -10.39
C LEU A 203 -5.13 -10.00 -10.99
N SER A 204 -3.98 -9.33 -11.08
CA SER A 204 -3.91 -8.02 -11.73
C SER A 204 -4.15 -8.06 -13.24
N ALA A 205 -4.09 -9.24 -13.86
CA ALA A 205 -4.40 -9.42 -15.27
C ALA A 205 -5.92 -9.44 -15.49
N CYS A 206 -6.48 -8.37 -16.06
CA CYS A 206 -7.92 -8.23 -16.24
C CYS A 206 -8.59 -9.38 -17.04
N VAL A 207 -7.84 -10.01 -17.95
CA VAL A 207 -8.31 -11.18 -18.72
C VAL A 207 -8.48 -12.41 -17.84
N LEU A 208 -7.57 -12.63 -16.89
CA LEU A 208 -7.65 -13.73 -15.94
C LEU A 208 -8.66 -13.44 -14.84
N ASP A 209 -8.72 -12.19 -14.37
CA ASP A 209 -9.64 -11.78 -13.32
C ASP A 209 -11.11 -11.95 -13.71
N ASN A 210 -11.45 -11.78 -15.00
CA ASN A 210 -12.81 -12.11 -15.48
C ASN A 210 -13.28 -13.55 -15.17
N ILE A 211 -12.36 -14.48 -14.91
CA ILE A 211 -12.64 -15.87 -14.53
C ILE A 211 -12.46 -16.09 -13.02
N LEU A 212 -11.58 -15.31 -12.38
CA LEU A 212 -11.08 -15.55 -11.02
C LEU A 212 -11.61 -14.58 -9.95
N HIS A 213 -12.39 -13.55 -10.35
CA HIS A 213 -12.88 -12.46 -9.51
C HIS A 213 -13.61 -12.92 -8.24
#